data_AF-A0A2E2TLQ3-F1
#
_entry.id   AF-A0A2E2TLQ3-F1
#
_cell.length_a   1.000
_cell.length_b   1.000
_cell.length_c   1.000
_cell.angle_alpha   90.00
_cell.angle_beta   90.00
_cell.angle_gamma   90.00
#
_symmetry.space_group_name_H-M   'P 1'
#
loop_
_entity.id
_entity.type
_entity.pdbx_description
1 polymer ?
#
loop_
_entity_poly.entity_id
_entity_poly.type
_entity_poly.pdbx_seq_one_letter_code
_entity_poly.pdbx_strand_id
1 'polypeptide(L)'
;MSTKYRDPKHVPSETLIARLNELADAITRGGESKDEELTMRVPAECDRDADLVISEAARRLEKAEARVKDLSKFIRAGDRVCCELESWLATEHDKESQRAINIWKKLRRQAEEAESPGGEQ
;
A
#
# COMPACT_ATOMS: atom_id res chain seq x y z
N MET A 1 9.97 -5.29 30.94
CA MET A 1 9.55 -6.33 29.99
C MET A 1 8.21 -5.91 29.42
N SER A 2 8.18 -5.46 28.16
CA SER A 2 6.93 -5.07 27.49
C SER A 2 6.22 -6.34 27.04
N THR A 3 5.11 -6.68 27.69
CA THR A 3 4.23 -7.80 27.30
C THR A 3 3.01 -7.32 26.52
N LYS A 4 3.12 -6.12 25.92
CA LYS A 4 2.00 -5.39 25.33
C LYS A 4 1.33 -6.18 24.21
N TYR A 5 2.11 -6.96 23.45
CA TYR A 5 1.60 -7.79 22.37
C TYR A 5 2.03 -9.24 22.55
N ARG A 6 1.07 -10.15 22.46
CA ARG A 6 1.28 -11.59 22.55
C ARG A 6 1.63 -12.24 21.20
N ASP A 7 1.35 -11.55 20.10
CA ASP A 7 1.51 -12.04 18.74
C ASP A 7 1.94 -10.87 17.84
N PRO A 8 2.94 -11.05 16.95
CA PRO A 8 3.41 -10.00 16.03
C PRO A 8 2.28 -9.40 15.17
N LYS A 9 1.23 -10.18 14.86
CA LYS A 9 0.10 -9.68 14.06
C LYS A 9 -0.71 -8.58 14.75
N HIS A 10 -0.62 -8.48 16.09
CA HIS A 10 -1.32 -7.46 16.86
C HIS A 10 -0.52 -6.16 16.99
N VAL A 11 0.74 -6.14 16.56
CA VAL A 11 1.57 -4.93 16.61
C VAL A 11 1.08 -3.96 15.53
N PRO A 12 0.72 -2.70 15.86
CA PRO A 12 0.32 -1.71 14.87
C PRO A 12 1.43 -1.43 13.85
N SER A 13 1.05 -1.13 12.60
CA SER A 13 2.04 -0.84 11.55
C SER A 13 2.92 0.35 11.87
N GLU A 14 2.37 1.39 12.52
CA GLU A 14 3.14 2.56 12.98
C GLU A 14 4.26 2.16 13.96
N THR A 15 3.97 1.24 14.87
CA THR A 15 4.96 0.71 15.81
C THR A 15 6.04 -0.08 15.08
N LEU A 16 5.67 -0.97 14.15
CA LEU A 16 6.64 -1.70 13.34
C LEU A 16 7.54 -0.76 12.52
N ILE A 17 6.98 0.28 11.90
CA ILE A 17 7.74 1.27 11.12
C ILE A 17 8.75 2.00 12.01
N ALA A 18 8.30 2.50 13.17
CA ALA A 18 9.20 3.17 14.12
C ALA A 18 10.35 2.24 14.55
N ARG A 19 10.04 0.97 14.84
CA ARG A 19 11.06 -0.03 15.21
C ARG A 19 12.02 -0.34 14.07
N LEU A 20 11.55 -0.48 12.83
CA LEU A 20 12.42 -0.73 11.68
C LEU A 20 13.42 0.41 11.47
N ASN A 21 13.00 1.67 11.68
CA ASN A 21 13.90 2.82 11.61
C ASN A 21 14.95 2.77 12.73
N GLU A 22 14.56 2.42 13.96
CA GLU A 22 15.51 2.25 15.07
C GLU A 22 16.50 1.12 14.83
N LEU A 23 16.06 -0.01 14.25
CA LEU A 23 16.94 -1.10 13.86
C LEU A 23 17.93 -0.67 12.76
N ALA A 24 17.48 0.10 11.77
CA ALA A 24 18.36 0.65 10.74
C ALA A 24 19.41 1.60 11.33
N ASP A 25 18.99 2.48 12.25
CA ASP A 25 19.88 3.37 12.98
C ASP A 25 20.90 2.58 13.83
N ALA A 26 20.47 1.55 14.54
CA ALA A 26 21.34 0.70 15.37
C ALA A 26 22.42 -0.01 14.52
N ILE A 27 22.05 -0.50 13.35
CA ILE A 27 22.99 -1.14 12.40
C ILE A 27 24.05 -0.13 11.95
N THR A 28 23.66 1.11 11.65
CA THR A 28 24.61 2.14 11.17
C THR A 28 25.52 2.67 12.28
N ARG A 29 25.05 2.75 13.53
CA ARG A 29 25.85 3.18 14.69
C ARG A 29 26.89 2.14 15.12
N GLY A 30 26.57 0.85 15.01
CA GLY A 30 27.47 -0.25 15.36
C GLY A 30 27.75 -0.38 16.87
N GLY A 31 28.71 -1.23 17.23
CA GLY A 31 29.11 -1.47 18.62
C GLY A 31 28.00 -2.03 19.50
N GLU A 32 27.96 -1.60 20.76
CA GLU A 32 26.99 -2.05 21.77
C GLU A 32 25.53 -1.82 21.33
N SER A 33 25.26 -0.76 20.57
CA SER A 33 23.92 -0.48 20.05
C SER A 33 23.41 -1.56 19.10
N LYS A 34 24.31 -2.19 18.34
CA LYS A 34 23.95 -3.28 17.43
C LYS A 34 23.67 -4.56 18.22
N ASP A 35 24.51 -4.85 19.21
CA ASP A 35 24.40 -6.06 20.01
C ASP A 35 23.14 -6.01 20.90
N GLU A 36 22.78 -4.84 21.45
CA GLU A 36 21.57 -4.68 22.27
C GLU A 36 20.26 -4.85 21.49
N GLU A 37 20.22 -4.39 20.24
CA GLU A 37 19.00 -4.37 19.43
C GLU A 37 18.82 -5.65 18.57
N LEU A 38 19.91 -6.35 18.24
CA LEU A 38 19.85 -7.60 17.47
C LEU A 38 19.93 -8.86 18.35
N THR A 39 20.08 -8.71 19.66
CA THR A 39 20.02 -9.83 20.60
C THR A 39 18.58 -10.10 21.04
N MET A 40 18.14 -11.35 20.87
CA MET A 40 16.81 -11.77 21.30
C MET A 40 16.68 -11.77 22.83
N ARG A 41 15.51 -11.35 23.31
CA ARG A 41 15.19 -11.32 24.74
C ARG A 41 14.36 -12.52 25.14
N VAL A 42 14.43 -12.86 26.43
CA VAL A 42 13.58 -13.88 27.05
C VAL A 42 12.83 -13.26 28.24
N PRO A 43 11.48 -13.27 28.24
CA PRO A 43 10.60 -13.64 27.13
C PRO A 43 10.71 -12.70 25.92
N ALA A 44 10.37 -13.23 24.75
CA ALA A 44 10.38 -12.48 23.49
C ALA A 44 9.37 -11.33 23.48
N GLU A 45 9.77 -10.20 22.89
CA GLU A 45 9.01 -8.95 22.79
C GLU A 45 8.64 -8.69 21.32
N CYS A 46 7.36 -8.91 20.96
CA CYS A 46 6.89 -8.85 19.57
C CYS A 46 7.04 -7.47 18.89
N ASP A 47 7.07 -6.40 19.67
CA ASP A 47 7.23 -5.01 19.23
C ASP A 47 8.67 -4.50 19.36
N ARG A 48 9.64 -5.39 19.62
CA ARG A 48 11.04 -5.01 19.75
C ARG A 48 11.97 -5.97 19.02
N ASP A 49 11.84 -7.27 19.28
CA ASP A 49 12.81 -8.25 18.84
C ASP A 49 12.90 -8.22 17.30
N ALA A 50 14.13 -8.04 16.82
CA ALA A 50 14.38 -7.70 15.43
C ALA A 50 13.87 -8.79 14.47
N ASP A 51 14.00 -10.07 14.83
CA ASP A 51 13.51 -11.19 14.03
C ASP A 51 11.99 -11.16 13.87
N LEU A 52 11.25 -10.90 14.96
CA LEU A 52 9.79 -10.82 14.96
C LEU A 52 9.29 -9.60 14.19
N VAL A 53 9.91 -8.43 14.43
CA VAL A 53 9.55 -7.17 13.75
C VAL A 53 9.81 -7.28 12.25
N ILE A 54 10.99 -7.76 11.84
CA ILE A 54 11.37 -7.88 10.43
C ILE A 54 10.50 -8.93 9.72
N SER A 55 10.27 -10.09 10.35
CA SER A 55 9.46 -11.15 9.73
C SER A 55 8.01 -10.72 9.53
N GLU A 56 7.42 -10.05 10.53
CA GLU A 56 6.06 -9.53 10.43
C GLU A 56 5.95 -8.39 9.40
N ALA A 57 6.96 -7.53 9.32
CA ALA A 57 7.02 -6.47 8.30
C ALA A 57 7.09 -7.06 6.88
N ALA A 58 7.95 -8.06 6.65
CA ALA A 58 8.04 -8.76 5.36
C ALA A 58 6.70 -9.39 4.96
N ARG A 59 6.05 -10.10 5.89
CA ARG A 59 4.73 -10.70 5.68
C ARG A 59 3.66 -9.66 5.31
N ARG A 60 3.70 -8.47 5.92
CA ARG A 60 2.77 -7.37 5.60
C ARG A 60 3.06 -6.80 4.22
N LEU A 61 4.33 -6.66 3.85
CA LEU A 61 4.75 -6.17 2.53
C LEU A 61 4.25 -7.11 1.43
N GLU A 62 4.48 -8.42 1.55
CA GLU A 62 3.99 -9.43 0.60
C GLU A 62 2.47 -9.36 0.42
N LYS A 63 1.73 -9.22 1.53
CA LYS A 63 0.27 -9.11 1.48
C LYS A 63 -0.19 -7.79 0.83
N ALA A 64 0.53 -6.70 1.06
CA ALA A 64 0.23 -5.42 0.44
C ALA A 64 0.50 -5.48 -1.08
N GLU A 65 1.62 -6.04 -1.51
CA GLU A 65 1.96 -6.22 -2.93
C GLU A 65 0.95 -7.12 -3.65
N ALA A 66 0.53 -8.22 -3.02
CA ALA A 66 -0.50 -9.09 -3.57
C ALA A 66 -1.82 -8.33 -3.79
N ARG A 67 -2.25 -7.53 -2.79
CA ARG A 67 -3.45 -6.69 -2.92
C ARG A 67 -3.30 -5.64 -4.02
N VAL A 68 -2.19 -4.91 -4.07
CA VAL A 68 -1.93 -3.92 -5.13
C VAL A 68 -1.99 -4.57 -6.51
N LYS A 69 -1.40 -5.75 -6.67
CA LYS A 69 -1.45 -6.51 -7.92
C LYS A 69 -2.88 -6.87 -8.30
N ASP A 70 -3.69 -7.35 -7.35
CA ASP A 70 -5.08 -7.69 -7.63
C ASP A 70 -5.92 -6.47 -7.96
N LEU A 71 -5.78 -5.37 -7.21
CA LEU A 71 -6.43 -4.09 -7.55
C LEU A 71 -6.03 -3.63 -8.96
N SER A 72 -4.76 -3.74 -9.33
CA SER A 72 -4.29 -3.36 -10.67
C SER A 72 -4.94 -4.18 -11.79
N LYS A 73 -5.25 -5.47 -11.55
CA LYS A 73 -5.97 -6.30 -12.52
C LYS A 73 -7.40 -5.84 -12.67
N PHE A 74 -8.08 -5.51 -11.56
CA PHE A 74 -9.45 -4.99 -11.59
C PHE A 74 -9.54 -3.66 -12.32
N ILE A 75 -8.61 -2.74 -12.07
CA ILE A 75 -8.54 -1.46 -12.77
C ILE A 75 -8.38 -1.69 -14.28
N ARG A 76 -7.41 -2.52 -14.69
CA ARG A 76 -7.21 -2.85 -16.12
C ARG A 76 -8.43 -3.51 -16.77
N ALA A 77 -9.15 -4.35 -16.04
CA ALA A 77 -10.38 -4.95 -16.53
C ALA A 77 -11.49 -3.89 -16.69
N GLY A 78 -11.61 -2.97 -15.72
CA GLY A 78 -12.50 -1.81 -15.81
C GLY A 78 -12.18 -0.92 -17.00
N ASP A 79 -10.91 -0.59 -17.21
CA ASP A 79 -10.44 0.20 -18.36
C ASP A 79 -10.83 -0.44 -19.69
N ARG A 80 -10.68 -1.78 -19.80
CA ARG A 80 -11.09 -2.52 -21.00
C ARG A 80 -12.58 -2.39 -21.25
N VAL A 81 -13.41 -2.59 -20.22
CA VAL A 81 -14.87 -2.46 -20.34
C VAL A 81 -15.27 -1.03 -20.73
N CYS A 82 -14.63 -0.03 -20.14
CA CYS A 82 -14.83 1.37 -20.51
C CYS A 82 -14.51 1.61 -22.00
N CYS A 83 -13.37 1.11 -22.50
CA CYS A 83 -13.02 1.27 -23.91
C CYS A 83 -13.97 0.50 -24.86
N GLU A 84 -14.45 -0.68 -24.47
CA GLU A 84 -15.46 -1.41 -25.24
C GLU A 84 -16.79 -0.66 -25.30
N LEU A 85 -17.23 -0.08 -24.18
CA LEU A 85 -18.43 0.76 -24.11
C LEU A 85 -18.26 2.04 -24.94
N GLU A 86 -17.10 2.70 -24.88
CA GLU A 86 -16.79 3.86 -25.72
C GLU A 86 -16.89 3.51 -27.21
N SER A 87 -16.31 2.38 -27.62
CA SER A 87 -16.34 1.90 -28.99
C SER A 87 -17.79 1.63 -29.44
N TRP A 88 -18.57 0.94 -28.61
CA TRP A 88 -19.98 0.65 -28.90
C TRP A 88 -20.81 1.92 -29.03
N LEU A 89 -20.72 2.83 -28.06
CA LEU A 89 -21.41 4.13 -28.11
C LEU A 89 -20.98 4.96 -29.33
N ALA A 90 -19.72 4.87 -29.77
CA ALA A 90 -19.24 5.59 -30.95
C ALA A 90 -19.76 5.00 -32.26
N THR A 91 -20.06 3.70 -32.30
CA THR A 91 -20.68 3.05 -33.47
C THR A 91 -22.19 3.31 -33.55
N GLU A 92 -22.84 3.61 -32.44
CA GLU A 92 -24.29 3.82 -32.36
C GLU A 92 -24.62 5.32 -32.47
N HIS A 93 -25.10 5.73 -33.64
CA HIS A 93 -25.30 7.14 -34.01
C HIS A 93 -26.62 7.76 -33.50
N ASP A 94 -27.12 7.30 -32.35
CA ASP A 94 -28.30 7.89 -31.74
C ASP A 94 -27.95 9.15 -30.89
N LYS A 95 -28.95 10.02 -30.66
CA LYS A 95 -28.76 11.29 -29.92
C LYS A 95 -28.47 11.08 -28.42
N GLU A 96 -28.91 9.98 -27.83
CA GLU A 96 -28.71 9.62 -26.43
C GLU A 96 -27.30 9.07 -26.21
N SER A 97 -26.81 8.22 -27.12
CA SER A 97 -25.43 7.72 -27.17
C SER A 97 -24.41 8.87 -27.28
N GLN A 98 -24.68 9.86 -28.14
CA GLN A 98 -23.81 11.04 -28.23
C GLN A 98 -23.82 11.90 -26.95
N ARG A 99 -24.95 11.98 -26.24
CA ARG A 99 -25.05 12.64 -24.93
C ARG A 99 -24.27 11.87 -23.88
N ALA A 100 -24.39 10.54 -23.86
CA ALA A 100 -23.68 9.66 -22.94
C ALA A 100 -22.15 9.79 -23.11
N ILE A 101 -21.64 9.79 -24.35
CA ILE A 101 -20.21 10.01 -24.65
C ILE A 101 -19.72 11.36 -24.10
N ASN A 102 -20.47 12.43 -24.31
CA ASN A 102 -20.06 13.76 -23.85
C ASN A 102 -20.05 13.87 -22.32
N ILE A 103 -21.04 13.27 -21.64
CA ILE A 103 -21.07 13.19 -20.17
C ILE A 103 -19.88 12.37 -19.66
N TRP A 104 -19.62 11.22 -20.26
CA TRP A 104 -18.54 10.33 -19.88
C TRP A 104 -17.15 10.98 -20.06
N LYS A 105 -16.90 11.65 -21.19
CA LYS A 105 -15.66 12.43 -21.42
C LYS A 105 -15.45 13.51 -20.37
N LYS A 106 -16.53 14.19 -19.97
CA LYS A 106 -16.48 15.22 -18.92
C LYS A 106 -16.11 14.61 -17.57
N LEU A 107 -16.76 13.51 -17.18
CA LEU A 107 -16.47 12.81 -15.93
C LEU A 107 -15.05 12.24 -15.88
N ARG A 108 -14.59 11.65 -16.99
CA ARG A 108 -13.21 11.14 -17.12
C ARG A 108 -12.18 12.25 -16.90
N ARG A 109 -12.37 13.39 -17.57
CA ARG A 109 -11.49 14.55 -17.41
C ARG A 109 -11.46 15.07 -15.97
N GLN A 110 -12.61 15.09 -15.28
CA GLN A 110 -12.67 15.47 -13.87
C GLN A 110 -11.94 14.49 -12.95
N ALA A 111 -11.97 13.18 -13.27
CA ALA A 111 -11.22 12.17 -12.53
C ALA A 111 -9.70 12.30 -12.74
N GLU A 112 -9.25 12.52 -13.99
CA GLU A 112 -7.84 12.74 -14.33
C GLU A 112 -7.29 14.03 -13.69
N GLU A 113 -8.09 15.10 -13.64
CA GLU A 113 -7.75 16.34 -12.92
C GLU A 113 -7.68 16.14 -11.40
N ALA A 114 -8.53 15.27 -10.84
CA ALA A 114 -8.56 14.95 -9.40
C ALA A 114 -7.44 14.01 -8.95
N GLU A 115 -6.79 13.29 -9.86
CA GLU A 115 -5.58 12.48 -9.58
C GLU A 115 -4.28 13.31 -9.55
N SER A 116 -4.33 14.60 -9.92
CA SER A 116 -3.21 15.55 -9.77
C SER A 116 -3.31 16.55 -8.58
N PRO A 117 -3.70 16.18 -7.34
CA PRO A 117 -3.58 17.08 -6.21
C PRO A 117 -2.20 16.86 -5.55
N GLY A 118 -1.16 17.46 -6.12
CA GLY A 118 0.19 17.31 -5.54
C GLY A 118 1.35 17.89 -6.35
N GLY A 119 1.10 18.90 -7.19
CA GLY A 119 2.15 19.78 -7.71
C GLY A 119 2.20 21.06 -6.90
N GLU A 120 2.48 20.98 -5.59
CA GLU A 120 2.78 22.15 -4.77
C GLU A 120 4.27 22.13 -4.39
N GLN A 121 4.98 23.08 -5.03
CA GLN A 121 6.09 23.91 -4.56
C GLN A 121 7.42 23.25 -4.15
#